data_AF-A0A1V1UXV8-F1
#
_entry.id   AF-A0A1V1UXV8-F1
#
_cell.length_a   1.000
_cell.length_b   1.000
_cell.length_c   1.000
_cell.angle_alpha   90.00
_cell.angle_beta   90.00
_cell.angle_gamma   90.00
#
_symmetry.space_group_name_H-M   'P 1'
#
loop_
_entity.id
_entity.type
_entity.pdbx_description
1 polymer ?
#
loop_
_entity_poly.entity_id
_entity_poly.type
_entity_poly.pdbx_seq_one_letter_code
_entity_poly.pdbx_strand_id
1 'polypeptide(L)'
;MKRKPPPSPFEAQRKAAQRAALNALKRARRSAEQAGVSLSEWEGEFLDSVGERVKTHGRAFADPEKGAPGQALSAMQGRKLKEITAKAKGEEPKRRWGRKPPNP
;
A
#
# COMPACT_ATOMS: atom_id res chain seq x y z
N MET A 1 -9.98 -15.02 -35.57
CA MET A 1 -9.94 -14.89 -34.10
C MET A 1 -10.43 -13.50 -33.71
N LYS A 2 -11.62 -13.36 -33.11
CA LYS A 2 -12.12 -12.04 -32.66
C LYS A 2 -11.32 -11.63 -31.41
N ARG A 3 -10.42 -10.65 -31.54
CA ARG A 3 -9.71 -10.06 -30.41
C ARG A 3 -10.74 -9.45 -29.46
N LYS A 4 -10.64 -9.74 -28.16
CA LYS A 4 -11.48 -9.09 -27.14
C LYS A 4 -11.32 -7.57 -27.29
N PRO A 5 -12.41 -6.78 -27.21
CA PRO A 5 -12.31 -5.33 -27.27
C PRO A 5 -11.35 -4.83 -26.17
N PRO A 6 -10.60 -3.74 -26.43
CA PRO A 6 -9.70 -3.19 -25.42
C PRO A 6 -10.50 -2.85 -24.16
N PRO A 7 -9.95 -3.12 -22.96
CA PRO A 7 -10.63 -2.82 -21.72
C PRO A 7 -10.97 -1.32 -21.65
N SER A 8 -12.07 -0.98 -20.99
CA SER A 8 -12.43 0.43 -20.82
C SER A 8 -11.31 1.17 -20.07
N PRO A 9 -11.13 2.49 -20.28
CA PRO A 9 -10.13 3.26 -19.56
C PRO A 9 -10.22 3.09 -18.03
N PHE A 10 -11.44 2.96 -17.50
CA PHE A 10 -11.70 2.70 -16.09
C PHE A 10 -11.23 1.31 -15.64
N GLU A 11 -11.45 0.26 -16.44
CA GLU A 11 -10.96 -1.09 -16.13
C GLU A 11 -9.44 -1.18 -16.20
N ALA A 12 -8.83 -0.53 -17.20
CA ALA A 12 -7.38 -0.44 -17.32
C ALA A 12 -6.77 0.27 -16.10
N GLN A 13 -7.38 1.38 -15.66
CA GLN A 13 -6.95 2.11 -14.47
C GLN A 13 -7.09 1.26 -13.20
N ARG A 14 -8.21 0.56 -13.00
CA ARG A 14 -8.39 -0.33 -11.84
C ARG A 14 -7.37 -1.46 -11.81
N LYS A 15 -7.09 -2.08 -12.96
CA LYS A 15 -6.06 -3.14 -13.07
C LYS A 15 -4.65 -2.60 -12.83
N ALA A 16 -4.35 -1.40 -13.32
CA ALA A 16 -3.07 -0.74 -13.04
C ALA A 16 -2.91 -0.45 -11.55
N ALA A 17 -3.95 0.06 -10.90
CA ALA A 17 -3.96 0.32 -9.46
C ALA A 17 -3.83 -0.94 -8.62
N GLN A 18 -4.53 -2.01 -8.99
CA GLN A 18 -4.39 -3.33 -8.36
C GLN A 18 -2.94 -3.81 -8.42
N ARG A 19 -2.32 -3.77 -9.61
CA ARG A 19 -0.92 -4.16 -9.79
C ARG A 19 0.03 -3.27 -9.00
N ALA A 20 -0.21 -1.96 -8.98
CA ALA A 20 0.59 -1.01 -8.22
C ALA A 20 0.54 -1.30 -6.72
N ALA A 21 -0.64 -1.58 -6.17
CA ALA A 21 -0.81 -1.93 -4.77
C ALA A 21 -0.10 -3.24 -4.41
N LEU A 22 -0.28 -4.30 -5.20
CA LEU A 22 0.41 -5.58 -4.96
C LEU A 22 1.94 -5.43 -5.05
N ASN A 23 2.44 -4.65 -6.00
CA ASN A 23 3.86 -4.38 -6.12
C ASN A 23 4.39 -3.55 -4.93
N ALA A 24 3.59 -2.60 -4.42
CA ALA A 24 3.96 -1.81 -3.26
C ALA A 24 4.05 -2.66 -1.99
N LEU A 25 3.10 -3.58 -1.76
CA LEU A 25 3.12 -4.52 -0.63
C LEU A 25 4.36 -5.44 -0.71
N LYS A 26 4.62 -6.02 -1.89
CA LYS A 26 5.82 -6.85 -2.13
C LYS A 26 7.12 -6.08 -1.87
N ARG A 27 7.18 -4.82 -2.32
CA ARG A 27 8.36 -3.97 -2.09
C ARG A 27 8.55 -3.66 -0.61
N ALA A 28 7.49 -3.34 0.13
CA ALA A 28 7.59 -3.07 1.56
C ALA A 28 8.15 -4.27 2.33
N ARG A 29 7.64 -5.48 2.05
CA ARG A 29 8.16 -6.72 2.63
C ARG A 29 9.64 -6.93 2.28
N ARG A 30 9.98 -6.85 0.99
CA ARG A 30 11.36 -7.02 0.52
C ARG A 30 12.32 -5.99 1.12
N SER A 31 11.89 -4.74 1.24
CA SER A 31 12.69 -3.68 1.84
C SER A 31 12.95 -3.94 3.32
N ALA A 32 11.96 -4.43 4.07
CA ALA A 32 12.13 -4.81 5.46
C ALA A 32 13.12 -5.99 5.60
N GLU A 33 12.93 -7.04 4.79
CA GLU A 33 13.83 -8.21 4.75
C GLU A 33 15.27 -7.80 4.39
N GLN A 34 15.46 -6.97 3.36
CA GLN A 34 16.78 -6.51 2.93
C GLN A 34 17.48 -5.63 3.96
N ALA A 35 16.72 -4.84 4.72
CA ALA A 35 17.26 -3.99 5.77
C ALA A 35 17.50 -4.74 7.11
N GLY A 36 17.16 -6.04 7.17
CA GLY A 36 17.20 -6.81 8.41
C GLY A 36 16.18 -6.34 9.46
N VAL A 37 15.19 -5.54 9.06
CA VAL A 37 14.15 -5.03 9.94
C VAL A 37 13.06 -6.09 10.04
N SER A 38 12.93 -6.69 11.22
CA SER A 38 11.78 -7.56 11.50
C SER A 38 10.50 -6.74 11.53
N LEU A 39 9.59 -7.05 10.60
CA LEU A 39 8.21 -6.58 10.67
C LEU A 39 7.59 -7.10 11.96
N SER A 40 6.75 -6.30 12.63
CA SER A 40 5.94 -6.87 13.70
C SER A 40 4.96 -7.90 13.12
N GLU A 41 4.49 -8.83 13.96
CA GLU A 41 3.45 -9.80 13.59
C GLU A 41 2.27 -9.12 12.90
N TRP A 42 1.75 -8.05 13.51
CA TRP A 42 0.68 -7.23 12.94
C TRP A 42 1.05 -6.56 11.59
N GLU A 43 2.29 -6.12 11.40
CA GLU A 43 2.73 -5.54 10.12
C GLU A 43 2.82 -6.61 9.01
N GLY A 44 3.23 -7.82 9.34
CA GLY A 44 3.20 -8.97 8.43
C GLY A 44 1.77 -9.34 8.05
N GLU A 45 0.90 -9.54 9.04
CA GLU A 45 -0.52 -9.84 8.84
C GLU A 45 -1.23 -8.76 8.04
N PHE A 46 -0.90 -7.48 8.28
CA PHE A 46 -1.44 -6.37 7.52
C PHE A 46 -1.09 -6.48 6.03
N LEU A 47 0.18 -6.75 5.69
CA LEU A 47 0.61 -6.88 4.30
C LEU A 47 -0.07 -8.05 3.60
N ASP A 48 -0.20 -9.18 4.28
CA ASP A 48 -0.82 -10.38 3.74
C ASP A 48 -2.34 -10.22 3.57
N SER A 49 -3.04 -9.71 4.59
CA SER A 49 -4.49 -9.46 4.55
C SER A 49 -4.89 -8.44 3.48
N VAL A 50 -4.15 -7.32 3.38
CA VAL A 50 -4.38 -6.31 2.35
C VAL A 50 -4.04 -6.87 0.97
N GLY A 51 -2.96 -7.64 0.85
CA GLY A 51 -2.56 -8.28 -0.38
C GLY A 51 -3.64 -9.23 -0.91
N GLU A 52 -4.19 -10.07 -0.05
CA GLU A 52 -5.21 -11.03 -0.42
C GLU A 52 -6.49 -10.34 -0.88
N ARG A 53 -6.93 -9.30 -0.16
CA ARG A 53 -8.11 -8.52 -0.57
C ARG A 53 -7.92 -7.84 -1.93
N VAL A 54 -6.74 -7.29 -2.20
CA VAL A 54 -6.43 -6.67 -3.51
C VAL A 54 -6.40 -7.72 -4.62
N LYS A 55 -5.90 -8.94 -4.37
CA LYS A 55 -5.95 -10.03 -5.36
C LYS A 55 -7.39 -10.41 -5.68
N THR A 56 -8.21 -10.64 -4.67
CA THR A 56 -9.58 -11.15 -4.82
C THR A 56 -10.54 -10.12 -5.40
N HIS A 57 -10.46 -8.86 -4.95
CA HIS A 57 -11.46 -7.84 -5.30
C HIS A 57 -10.93 -6.70 -6.19
N GLY A 58 -9.64 -6.72 -6.54
CA GLY A 58 -8.98 -5.63 -7.26
C GLY A 58 -8.64 -4.41 -6.38
N ARG A 59 -9.19 -4.34 -5.16
CA ARG A 59 -8.97 -3.25 -4.21
C ARG A 59 -9.07 -3.76 -2.77
N ALA A 60 -8.27 -3.19 -1.88
CA ALA A 60 -8.27 -3.46 -0.44
C ALA A 60 -9.45 -2.81 0.30
N PHE A 61 -10.15 -1.88 -0.35
CA PHE A 61 -11.25 -1.16 0.26
C PHE A 61 -12.39 -0.90 -0.72
N ALA A 62 -13.62 -1.12 -0.27
CA ALA A 62 -14.81 -1.08 -1.11
C ALA A 62 -15.33 0.34 -1.36
N ASP A 63 -15.17 1.23 -0.38
CA ASP A 63 -15.84 2.53 -0.33
C ASP A 63 -14.96 3.66 -0.93
N PRO A 64 -15.47 4.42 -1.92
CA PRO A 64 -14.73 5.49 -2.60
C PRO A 64 -14.35 6.70 -1.76
N GLU A 65 -14.93 6.89 -0.57
CA GLU A 65 -14.59 8.01 0.31
C GLU A 65 -13.29 7.76 1.09
N LYS A 66 -12.94 6.48 1.30
CA LYS A 66 -11.70 6.13 2.01
C LYS A 66 -10.49 6.00 1.10
N GLY A 67 -10.66 6.18 -0.21
CA GLY A 67 -9.57 6.22 -1.20
C GLY A 67 -10.05 6.73 -2.55
N ALA A 68 -9.23 7.51 -3.25
CA ALA A 68 -9.63 8.15 -4.51
C ALA A 68 -10.16 7.15 -5.56
N PRO A 69 -11.10 7.58 -6.43
CA PRO A 69 -11.57 6.77 -7.55
C PRO A 69 -10.37 6.19 -8.33
N GLY A 70 -10.35 4.86 -8.48
CA GLY A 70 -9.26 4.17 -9.16
C GLY A 70 -8.05 3.82 -8.29
N GLN A 71 -8.05 4.07 -6.97
CA GLN A 71 -7.02 3.56 -6.05
C GLN A 71 -7.40 2.20 -5.47
N ALA A 72 -6.41 1.32 -5.33
CA ALA A 72 -6.59 -0.01 -4.76
C ALA A 72 -6.37 -0.06 -3.24
N LEU A 73 -5.81 0.99 -2.63
CA LEU A 73 -5.60 1.10 -1.18
C LEU A 73 -6.37 2.30 -0.63
N SER A 74 -6.86 2.19 0.61
CA SER A 74 -7.38 3.34 1.34
C SER A 74 -6.24 4.31 1.71
N ALA A 75 -6.59 5.57 2.01
CA ALA A 75 -5.64 6.58 2.46
C ALA A 75 -4.87 6.12 3.71
N MET A 76 -5.56 5.44 4.64
CA MET A 76 -4.95 4.90 5.87
C MET A 76 -4.06 3.69 5.60
N GLN A 77 -4.48 2.78 4.72
CA GLN A 77 -3.64 1.64 4.31
C GLN A 77 -2.36 2.12 3.61
N GLY A 78 -2.49 3.15 2.75
CA GLY A 78 -1.35 3.79 2.10
C GLY A 78 -0.40 4.47 3.09
N ARG A 79 -0.91 5.07 4.17
CA ARG A 79 -0.07 5.63 5.25
C ARG A 79 0.67 4.54 5.99
N LYS A 80 -0.02 3.47 6.41
CA LYS A 80 0.63 2.37 7.13
C LYS A 80 1.70 1.69 6.28
N LEU A 81 1.46 1.51 4.98
CA LEU A 81 2.46 0.97 4.06
C LEU A 81 3.71 1.87 3.96
N LYS A 82 3.53 3.19 3.97
CA LYS A 82 4.64 4.16 3.99
C LYS A 82 5.41 4.09 5.30
N GLU A 83 4.74 3.94 6.44
CA GLU A 83 5.40 3.77 7.73
C GLU A 83 6.24 2.50 7.78
N ILE A 84 5.71 1.36 7.29
CA ILE A 84 6.46 0.11 7.18
C ILE A 84 7.71 0.30 6.29
N THR A 85 7.53 0.99 5.16
CA THR A 85 8.64 1.25 4.22
C THR A 85 9.68 2.22 4.79
N ALA A 86 9.25 3.25 5.52
CA ALA A 86 10.15 4.21 6.18
C ALA A 86 10.95 3.52 7.29
N LYS A 87 10.27 2.74 8.13
CA LYS A 87 10.91 1.90 9.16
C LYS A 87 11.94 0.96 8.56
N ALA A 88 11.60 0.29 7.44
CA ALA A 88 12.54 -0.55 6.71
C ALA A 88 13.76 0.21 6.16
N LYS A 89 13.63 1.50 5.86
CA LYS A 89 14.76 2.33 5.41
C LYS A 89 15.59 2.92 6.56
N GLY A 90 15.23 2.63 7.81
CA GLY A 90 15.80 3.30 8.98
C GLY A 90 15.38 4.78 9.09
N GLU A 91 14.37 5.21 8.34
CA GLU A 91 13.74 6.51 8.52
C GLU A 91 12.72 6.40 9.66
N GLU A 92 12.89 7.22 10.71
CA GLU A 92 11.84 7.36 11.71
C GLU A 92 10.53 7.84 11.03
N PRO A 93 9.36 7.40 11.52
CA PRO A 93 8.08 7.88 10.98
C PRO A 93 8.10 9.39 11.03
N LYS A 94 8.09 10.05 9.86
CA LYS A 94 8.00 11.51 9.78
C LYS A 94 6.72 11.94 10.47
N ARG A 95 6.81 12.29 11.75
CA ARG A 95 5.76 12.96 12.51
C ARG A 95 5.34 14.14 11.64
N ARG A 96 4.07 14.15 11.21
CA ARG A 96 3.52 15.27 10.45
C ARG A 96 3.88 16.57 11.18
N TRP A 97 4.40 17.54 10.43
CA TRP A 97 4.61 18.94 10.79
C TRP A 97 4.07 19.36 12.17
N GLY A 98 4.97 19.84 13.05
CA GLY A 98 4.58 20.78 14.11
C GLY A 98 4.94 20.47 15.56
N ARG A 99 5.85 19.56 15.89
CA ARG A 99 6.41 19.50 17.26
C ARG A 99 7.93 19.43 17.24
N LYS A 100 8.55 20.61 17.25
CA LYS A 100 9.90 20.78 17.77
C LYS A 100 9.84 20.32 19.24
N PRO A 101 10.68 19.39 19.72
CA PRO A 101 10.76 19.15 21.16
C PRO A 101 11.13 20.48 21.83
N PRO A 102 10.49 20.86 22.95
CA PRO A 102 11.07 21.93 23.77
C PRO A 102 12.48 21.47 24.14
N ASN A 103 13.49 22.27 23.79
CA ASN A 103 14.85 22.04 24.22
C ASN A 103 14.91 22.06 25.76
N PRO A 104 15.82 21.29 26.38
CA PRO A 104 15.99 21.24 27.83
C PRO A 104 16.33 22.61 28.43
#